data_AF-A0A915IM34-F1
#
_entry.id   AF-A0A915IM34-F1
#
_cell.length_a   1.000
_cell.length_b   1.000
_cell.length_c   1.000
_cell.angle_alpha   90.00
_cell.angle_beta   90.00
_cell.angle_gamma   90.00
#
_symmetry.space_group_name_H-M   'P 1'
#
loop_
_entity.id
_entity.type
_entity.pdbx_description
1 polymer ?
#
loop_
_entity_poly.entity_id
_entity_poly.type
_entity_poly.pdbx_seq_one_letter_code
_entity_poly.pdbx_strand_id
1 'polypeptide(L)'
;DERQETISISGSLYLEWLDEHLTWNKEEYNGINRISASALSVWRPNLMVYNSHTELEIELFHEKPEVFLSFNETKSVVGGWTLESAATRLGYWNALNRQMSYTKPKQFKIEDLSLMNASSADVIMQHYFPFVELTPRMKRFSNYFSVTIKMPVVVSSLINIFAFLIPDFATKMTILIGNLLLQFCFMDDLMNILPYTTDSIPAI
;
A
#
# COMPACT_ATOMS: atom_id res chain seq x y z
N ASP A 1 2.40 -8.11 -0.10
CA ASP A 1 2.42 -9.37 0.64
C ASP A 1 2.28 -9.04 2.12
N GLU A 2 1.21 -9.49 2.76
CA GLU A 2 0.96 -9.26 4.19
C GLU A 2 2.01 -9.88 5.10
N ARG A 3 2.56 -11.06 4.75
CA ARG A 3 3.53 -11.77 5.59
C ARG A 3 4.91 -11.13 5.54
N GLN A 4 5.26 -10.54 4.40
CA GLN A 4 6.49 -9.77 4.21
C GLN A 4 6.32 -8.29 4.51
N GLU A 5 5.10 -7.84 4.84
CA GLU A 5 4.75 -6.43 5.06
C GLU A 5 5.11 -5.52 3.85
N THR A 6 5.03 -6.06 2.64
CA THR A 6 5.37 -5.33 1.40
C THR A 6 4.13 -4.94 0.62
N ILE A 7 4.22 -3.84 -0.14
CA ILE A 7 3.24 -3.45 -1.14
C ILE A 7 3.94 -3.31 -2.49
N SER A 8 3.34 -3.88 -3.53
CA SER A 8 3.78 -3.71 -4.92
C SER A 8 2.90 -2.67 -5.60
N ILE A 9 3.51 -1.60 -6.11
CA ILE A 9 2.82 -0.52 -6.82
C ILE A 9 3.44 -0.43 -8.20
N SER A 10 2.60 -0.43 -9.23
CA SER A 10 3.01 -0.17 -10.62
C SER A 10 2.29 1.08 -11.11
N GLY A 11 3.00 1.96 -11.80
CA GLY A 11 2.44 3.20 -12.34
C GLY A 11 3.47 4.01 -13.11
N SER A 12 2.98 5.02 -13.83
CA SER A 12 3.80 5.95 -14.60
C SER A 12 4.07 7.23 -13.82
N LEU A 13 5.32 7.68 -13.82
CA LEU A 13 5.72 8.96 -13.25
C LEU A 13 6.05 9.94 -14.36
N TYR A 14 5.33 11.07 -14.39
CA TYR A 14 5.62 12.17 -15.31
C TYR A 14 6.52 13.18 -14.60
N LEU A 15 7.68 13.48 -15.19
CA LEU A 15 8.65 14.43 -14.68
C LEU A 15 8.83 15.56 -15.69
N GLU A 16 8.76 16.79 -15.20
CA GLU A 16 9.09 18.00 -15.95
C GLU A 16 10.11 18.81 -15.15
N TRP A 17 11.18 19.23 -15.80
CA TRP A 17 12.20 20.10 -15.22
C TRP A 17 12.65 21.12 -16.26
N LEU A 18 13.21 22.23 -15.76
CA LEU A 18 13.85 23.24 -16.60
C LEU A 18 15.36 22.99 -16.58
N ASP A 19 15.97 22.96 -17.77
CA ASP A 19 17.41 22.93 -17.93
C ASP A 19 17.84 24.21 -18.66
N GLU A 20 18.61 25.06 -17.99
CA GLU A 20 19.06 26.35 -18.52
C GLU A 20 20.02 26.20 -19.71
N HIS A 21 20.75 25.08 -19.78
CA HIS A 21 21.68 24.80 -20.87
C HIS A 21 20.98 24.31 -22.14
N LEU A 22 19.70 23.94 -22.06
CA LEU A 22 18.89 23.47 -23.19
C LEU A 22 17.88 24.53 -23.62
N THR A 23 18.33 25.77 -23.66
CA THR A 23 17.54 26.92 -24.11
C THR A 23 18.11 27.46 -25.42
N TRP A 24 17.23 27.89 -26.34
CA TRP A 24 17.64 28.49 -27.60
C TRP A 24 16.66 29.55 -28.06
N ASN A 25 17.14 30.49 -28.88
CA ASN A 25 16.30 31.49 -29.52
C ASN A 25 15.65 30.89 -30.77
N LYS A 26 14.32 30.75 -30.78
CA LYS A 26 13.58 30.18 -31.92
C LYS A 26 13.87 30.89 -33.25
N GLU A 27 14.19 32.19 -33.24
CA GLU A 27 14.45 32.97 -34.46
C GLU A 27 15.73 32.54 -35.16
N GLU A 28 16.71 32.05 -34.41
CA GLU A 28 17.99 31.54 -34.93
C GLU A 28 17.85 30.12 -35.50
N TYR A 29 16.74 29.43 -35.21
CA TYR A 29 16.50 28.04 -35.59
C TYR A 29 15.17 27.87 -36.35
N ASN A 30 14.87 28.77 -37.30
CA ASN A 30 13.70 28.68 -38.20
C ASN A 30 12.35 28.51 -37.47
N GLY A 31 12.21 29.10 -36.28
CA GLY A 31 10.98 29.04 -35.49
C GLY A 31 10.79 27.75 -34.69
N ILE A 32 11.78 26.85 -34.63
CA ILE A 32 11.71 25.61 -33.83
C ILE A 32 11.60 25.96 -32.35
N ASN A 33 10.59 25.42 -31.66
CA ASN A 33 10.34 25.65 -30.24
C ASN A 33 10.26 24.36 -29.41
N ARG A 34 10.33 23.20 -30.05
CA ARG A 34 10.34 21.88 -29.41
C ARG A 34 11.25 20.94 -30.19
N ILE A 35 12.00 20.15 -29.45
CA ILE A 35 12.83 19.07 -29.98
C ILE A 35 12.57 17.82 -29.15
N SER A 36 12.71 16.65 -29.76
CA SER A 36 12.67 15.36 -29.06
C SER A 36 14.07 14.80 -29.01
N ALA A 37 14.61 14.62 -27.82
CA ALA A 37 15.92 14.04 -27.59
C ALA A 37 15.78 12.73 -26.80
N SER A 38 16.76 11.84 -26.93
CA SER A 38 16.78 10.61 -26.13
C SER A 38 16.97 10.95 -24.66
N ALA A 39 16.23 10.30 -23.77
CA ALA A 39 16.38 10.48 -22.32
C ALA A 39 17.78 10.11 -21.79
N LEU A 40 18.58 9.37 -22.56
CA LEU A 40 19.98 9.05 -22.24
C LEU A 40 20.97 10.13 -22.65
N SER A 41 20.56 11.03 -23.56
CA SER A 41 21.41 12.11 -24.09
C SER A 41 21.27 13.42 -23.34
N VAL A 42 20.37 13.47 -22.36
CA VAL A 42 20.04 14.67 -21.60
C VAL A 42 20.18 14.37 -20.10
N TRP A 43 20.65 15.34 -19.33
CA TRP A 43 20.64 15.21 -17.88
C TRP A 43 19.21 15.04 -17.38
N ARG A 44 19.03 14.21 -16.36
CA ARG A 44 17.75 13.93 -15.72
C ARG A 44 17.94 13.83 -14.21
N PRO A 45 16.93 14.19 -13.39
CA PRO A 45 17.00 13.99 -11.95
C PRO A 45 17.09 12.50 -11.64
N ASN A 46 17.94 12.14 -10.67
CA ASN A 46 17.97 10.79 -10.12
C ASN A 46 16.89 10.67 -9.03
N LEU A 47 16.07 9.63 -9.10
CA LEU A 47 15.00 9.37 -8.15
C LEU A 47 15.28 8.08 -7.40
N MET A 48 14.95 8.07 -6.10
CA MET A 48 15.03 6.89 -5.26
C MET A 48 13.73 6.77 -4.46
N VAL A 49 13.29 5.53 -4.22
CA VAL A 49 12.25 5.25 -3.24
C VAL A 49 12.93 4.88 -1.94
N TYR A 50 12.65 5.67 -0.91
CA TYR A 50 13.30 5.56 0.39
C TYR A 50 12.87 4.30 1.15
N ASN A 51 11.58 3.96 1.10
CA ASN A 51 10.97 2.84 1.80
C ASN A 51 10.85 1.58 0.93
N SER A 52 11.82 1.36 0.03
CA SER A 52 11.77 0.24 -0.89
C SER A 52 12.27 -1.05 -0.23
N HIS A 53 11.54 -2.14 -0.42
CA HIS A 53 12.00 -3.49 -0.02
C HIS A 53 12.94 -4.11 -1.05
N THR A 54 12.85 -3.66 -2.31
CA THR A 54 13.68 -4.10 -3.45
C THR A 54 14.30 -2.90 -4.15
N GLU A 55 15.29 -3.10 -5.03
CA GLU A 55 15.74 -2.00 -5.89
C GLU A 55 14.59 -1.51 -6.77
N LEU A 56 14.55 -0.20 -7.02
CA LEU A 56 13.53 0.39 -7.86
C LEU A 56 13.94 0.21 -9.32
N GLU A 57 13.17 -0.60 -10.05
CA GLU A 57 13.34 -0.78 -11.49
C GLU A 57 12.65 0.37 -12.23
N ILE A 58 13.42 1.34 -12.72
CA ILE A 58 12.92 2.37 -13.65
C ILE A 58 13.14 1.88 -15.07
N GLU A 59 12.08 1.40 -15.72
CA GLU A 59 12.09 1.17 -17.16
C GLU A 59 11.72 2.46 -17.93
N LEU A 60 12.56 2.83 -18.91
CA LEU A 60 12.27 3.95 -19.80
C LEU A 60 11.26 3.50 -20.85
N PHE A 61 9.99 3.86 -20.66
CA PHE A 61 8.93 3.52 -21.61
C PHE A 61 9.01 4.39 -22.88
N HIS A 62 9.39 3.76 -24.00
CA HIS A 62 8.95 4.13 -25.34
C HIS A 62 8.96 2.85 -26.19
N GLU A 63 7.78 2.23 -26.42
CA GLU A 63 7.44 1.47 -27.66
C GLU A 63 6.14 0.62 -27.59
N LYS A 64 5.46 0.45 -26.44
CA LYS A 64 4.21 -0.33 -26.39
C LYS A 64 3.00 0.49 -25.92
N PRO A 65 1.80 0.28 -26.49
CA PRO A 65 0.58 0.88 -25.96
C PRO A 65 0.21 0.21 -24.65
N GLU A 66 0.13 0.99 -23.57
CA GLU A 66 -0.43 0.56 -22.30
C GLU A 66 -1.86 1.06 -22.14
N VAL A 67 -2.69 0.18 -21.59
CA VAL A 67 -4.08 0.47 -21.27
C VAL A 67 -4.10 1.32 -19.99
N PHE A 68 -4.50 2.57 -20.14
CA PHE A 68 -4.73 3.46 -19.01
C PHE A 68 -5.98 3.02 -18.24
N LEU A 69 -5.81 2.47 -17.06
CA LEU A 69 -6.90 2.38 -16.09
C LEU A 69 -7.10 3.77 -15.49
N SER A 70 -8.00 4.55 -16.10
CA SER A 70 -8.49 5.79 -15.50
C SER A 70 -9.46 5.42 -14.38
N PHE A 71 -9.02 5.66 -13.13
CA PHE A 71 -9.83 5.44 -11.95
C PHE A 71 -10.81 6.59 -11.80
N ASN A 72 -11.97 6.47 -12.46
CA ASN A 72 -13.15 7.22 -12.05
C ASN A 72 -13.57 6.73 -10.65
N GLU A 73 -14.18 7.57 -9.82
CA GLU A 73 -14.42 7.40 -8.36
C GLU A 73 -15.23 6.15 -7.93
N THR A 74 -15.46 5.20 -8.82
CA THR A 74 -16.07 3.91 -8.53
C THR A 74 -15.00 2.92 -8.05
N LYS A 75 -14.81 2.85 -6.72
CA LYS A 75 -14.19 1.76 -5.94
C LYS A 75 -13.54 0.66 -6.80
N SER A 76 -12.30 0.88 -7.22
CA SER A 76 -11.53 -0.17 -7.89
C SER A 76 -11.13 -1.21 -6.84
N VAL A 77 -11.70 -2.42 -6.95
CA VAL A 77 -11.31 -3.55 -6.11
C VAL A 77 -10.16 -4.27 -6.80
N VAL A 78 -8.97 -4.27 -6.18
CA VAL A 78 -7.79 -5.00 -6.66
C VAL A 78 -7.42 -6.02 -5.58
N GLY A 79 -7.48 -7.31 -5.91
CA GLY A 79 -7.04 -8.38 -5.00
C GLY A 79 -7.74 -8.41 -3.64
N GLY A 80 -9.03 -8.02 -3.58
CA GLY A 80 -9.78 -7.95 -2.31
C GLY A 80 -9.49 -6.71 -1.47
N TRP A 81 -8.77 -5.72 -1.99
CA TRP A 81 -8.61 -4.40 -1.37
C TRP A 81 -9.35 -3.35 -2.19
N THR A 82 -10.00 -2.41 -1.51
CA THR A 82 -10.59 -1.22 -2.13
C THR A 82 -9.67 -0.04 -1.86
N LEU A 83 -9.18 0.62 -2.91
CA LEU A 83 -8.50 1.90 -2.78
C LEU A 83 -9.55 2.97 -2.44
N GLU A 84 -9.47 3.57 -1.26
CA GLU A 84 -10.40 4.59 -0.80
C GLU A 84 -9.95 5.99 -1.23
N SER A 85 -8.65 6.27 -1.14
CA SER A 85 -8.07 7.50 -1.65
C SER A 85 -6.55 7.35 -1.85
N ALA A 86 -5.97 8.21 -2.68
CA ALA A 86 -4.53 8.34 -2.81
C ALA A 86 -4.18 9.84 -2.75
N ALA A 87 -3.22 10.20 -1.90
CA ALA A 87 -2.74 11.57 -1.78
C ALA A 87 -1.26 11.66 -2.18
N THR A 88 -0.93 12.71 -2.93
CA THR A 88 0.44 13.12 -3.25
C THR A 88 0.78 14.39 -2.48
N ARG A 89 1.93 14.40 -1.79
CA ARG A 89 2.44 15.59 -1.12
C ARG A 89 3.91 15.80 -1.49
N LEU A 90 4.25 17.00 -1.93
CA LEU A 90 5.64 17.42 -2.04
C LEU A 90 6.06 18.11 -0.74
N GLY A 91 7.04 17.52 -0.05
CA GLY A 91 7.69 18.08 1.12
C GLY A 91 9.07 18.63 0.77
N TYR A 92 9.42 19.81 1.29
CA TYR A 92 10.76 20.38 1.14
C TYR A 92 11.18 21.17 2.37
N TRP A 93 12.47 21.08 2.71
CA TRP A 93 13.00 21.78 3.87
C TRP A 93 13.16 23.26 3.53
N ASN A 94 12.49 24.12 4.31
CA ASN A 94 12.66 25.55 4.16
C ASN A 94 13.78 26.04 5.09
N ALA A 95 14.91 26.39 4.50
CA ALA A 95 16.10 26.82 5.23
C ALA A 95 15.92 28.14 5.99
N LEU A 96 14.97 29.00 5.56
CA LEU A 96 14.75 30.33 6.15
C LEU A 96 14.03 30.24 7.49
N ASN A 97 13.00 29.41 7.57
CA ASN A 97 12.22 29.22 8.79
C ASN A 97 12.60 27.94 9.56
N ARG A 98 13.54 27.14 9.02
CA ARG A 98 13.99 25.86 9.58
C ARG A 98 12.82 24.91 9.88
N GLN A 99 11.86 24.86 8.96
CA GLN A 99 10.68 24.02 9.09
C GLN A 99 10.39 23.27 7.81
N MET A 100 9.79 22.09 7.97
CA MET A 100 9.27 21.28 6.87
C MET A 100 8.07 22.00 6.24
N SER A 101 8.15 22.30 4.95
CA SER A 101 7.04 22.90 4.20
C SER A 101 6.42 21.86 3.28
N TYR A 102 5.10 21.81 3.23
CA TYR A 102 4.34 20.88 2.40
C TYR A 102 3.48 21.66 1.41
N THR A 103 3.42 21.17 0.17
CA THR A 103 2.45 21.66 -0.81
C THR A 103 1.03 21.28 -0.37
N LYS A 104 0.09 22.23 -0.39
CA LYS A 104 -1.32 21.95 -0.11
C LYS A 104 -1.89 21.15 -1.30
N PRO A 105 -2.49 19.97 -1.09
CA PRO A 105 -3.15 19.25 -2.18
C PRO A 105 -4.31 20.09 -2.72
N LYS A 106 -4.41 20.22 -4.04
CA LYS A 106 -5.38 21.09 -4.72
C LYS A 106 -6.86 20.67 -4.55
N GLN A 107 -7.16 19.50 -3.95
CA GLN A 107 -8.52 18.91 -4.00
C GLN A 107 -9.05 18.27 -2.70
N PHE A 108 -8.40 18.40 -1.54
CA PHE A 108 -8.95 17.81 -0.30
C PHE A 108 -9.78 18.81 0.52
N LYS A 109 -11.03 18.42 0.83
CA LYS A 109 -11.84 19.04 1.89
C LYS A 109 -11.16 18.75 3.24
N ILE A 110 -11.07 19.77 4.09
CA ILE A 110 -10.21 19.82 5.29
C ILE A 110 -10.62 18.82 6.40
N GLU A 111 -11.72 18.08 6.24
CA GLU A 111 -12.29 17.23 7.29
C GLU A 111 -11.49 15.93 7.55
N ASP A 112 -10.63 15.48 6.63
CA ASP A 112 -9.75 14.30 6.83
C ASP A 112 -8.32 14.65 7.29
N LEU A 113 -8.00 15.94 7.45
CA LEU A 113 -6.64 16.41 7.74
C LEU A 113 -6.25 16.29 9.22
N SER A 114 -7.22 16.10 10.12
CA SER A 114 -7.01 16.07 11.57
C SER A 114 -6.68 14.68 12.14
N LEU A 115 -6.58 13.64 11.30
CA LEU A 115 -6.39 12.25 11.73
C LEU A 115 -4.98 11.69 11.50
N MET A 116 -4.03 12.50 11.04
CA MET A 116 -2.61 12.11 11.04
C MET A 116 -1.97 12.67 12.32
N ASN A 117 -2.03 11.88 13.39
CA ASN A 117 -1.37 12.18 14.65
C ASN A 117 0.15 12.35 14.41
N ALA A 118 0.75 13.26 15.17
CA ALA A 118 2.12 13.75 15.06
C ALA A 118 3.24 12.67 15.02
N SER A 119 2.93 11.40 15.31
CA SER A 119 3.90 10.30 15.32
C SER A 119 4.46 9.91 13.95
N SER A 120 3.72 10.15 12.85
CA SER A 120 4.23 9.88 11.49
C SER A 120 5.18 10.99 10.99
N ALA A 121 5.05 12.20 11.53
CA ALA A 121 5.91 13.33 11.17
C ALA A 121 7.30 13.24 11.82
N ASP A 122 7.40 12.56 12.96
CA ASP A 122 8.67 12.40 13.70
C ASP A 122 9.66 11.44 13.02
N VAL A 123 9.19 10.50 12.18
CA VAL A 123 10.09 9.57 11.45
C VAL A 123 10.77 10.25 10.25
N ILE A 124 10.20 11.34 9.72
CA ILE A 124 10.71 12.07 8.54
C ILE A 124 11.71 13.18 8.95
N MET A 125 11.88 13.45 10.25
CA MET A 125 12.67 14.57 10.79
C MET A 125 14.18 14.55 10.53
N GLN A 126 14.73 13.51 9.88
CA GLN A 126 16.18 13.39 9.72
C GLN A 126 16.75 13.85 8.37
N HIS A 127 15.94 14.21 7.38
CA HIS A 127 16.47 14.44 6.02
C HIS A 127 16.10 15.81 5.43
N TYR A 128 17.12 16.63 5.19
CA TYR A 128 17.04 17.96 4.59
C TYR A 128 16.71 17.97 3.08
N PHE A 129 16.36 16.82 2.50
CA PHE A 129 16.14 16.67 1.05
C PHE A 129 14.65 16.80 0.68
N PRO A 130 14.33 17.37 -0.49
CA PRO A 130 12.96 17.37 -0.98
C PRO A 130 12.50 15.94 -1.29
N PHE A 131 11.24 15.63 -0.97
CA PHE A 131 10.65 14.32 -1.22
C PHE A 131 9.21 14.42 -1.69
N VAL A 132 8.77 13.40 -2.42
CA VAL A 132 7.37 13.20 -2.80
C VAL A 132 6.82 12.04 -2.00
N GLU A 133 5.80 12.29 -1.20
CA GLU A 133 5.09 11.29 -0.42
C GLU A 133 3.85 10.82 -1.18
N LEU A 134 3.71 9.50 -1.33
CA LEU A 134 2.52 8.83 -1.85
C LEU A 134 1.82 8.11 -0.70
N THR A 135 0.61 8.54 -0.35
CA THR A 135 -0.18 7.96 0.74
C THR A 135 -1.45 7.30 0.21
N PRO A 136 -1.40 6.01 -0.18
CA PRO A 136 -2.60 5.25 -0.52
C PRO A 136 -3.35 4.85 0.76
N ARG A 137 -4.65 5.15 0.83
CA ARG A 137 -5.56 4.61 1.84
C ARG A 137 -6.35 3.46 1.23
N MET A 138 -6.17 2.27 1.79
CA MET A 138 -6.82 1.05 1.30
C MET A 138 -7.62 0.39 2.43
N LYS A 139 -8.78 -0.16 2.06
CA LYS A 139 -9.62 -0.94 2.97
C LYS A 139 -9.76 -2.37 2.47
N ARG A 140 -9.54 -3.34 3.35
CA ARG A 140 -9.72 -4.76 3.03
C ARG A 140 -11.21 -5.04 2.78
N PHE A 141 -11.51 -5.58 1.62
CA PHE A 141 -12.83 -6.07 1.22
C PHE A 141 -12.83 -7.60 1.33
N SER A 142 -13.08 -8.13 2.54
CA SER A 142 -13.14 -9.59 2.70
C SER A 142 -14.18 -10.04 3.73
N ASN A 143 -15.44 -10.00 3.31
CA ASN A 143 -16.53 -10.63 4.06
C ASN A 143 -16.34 -12.15 4.16
N TYR A 144 -15.74 -12.78 3.13
CA TYR A 144 -15.45 -14.21 3.12
C TYR A 144 -14.39 -14.58 4.15
N PHE A 145 -13.33 -13.77 4.33
CA PHE A 145 -12.28 -14.05 5.32
C PHE A 145 -12.83 -14.12 6.75
N SER A 146 -13.72 -13.19 7.13
CA SER A 146 -14.35 -13.24 8.45
C SER A 146 -15.22 -14.48 8.65
N VAL A 147 -15.91 -14.95 7.60
CA VAL A 147 -16.70 -16.18 7.66
C VAL A 147 -15.79 -17.41 7.75
N THR A 148 -14.76 -17.50 6.92
CA THR A 148 -13.81 -18.63 6.89
C THR A 148 -13.05 -18.79 8.20
N ILE A 149 -12.74 -17.70 8.89
CA ILE A 149 -12.06 -17.77 10.20
C ILE A 149 -13.03 -18.13 11.34
N LYS A 150 -14.25 -17.59 11.33
CA LYS A 150 -15.22 -17.82 12.42
C LYS A 150 -15.94 -19.15 12.32
N MET A 151 -16.18 -19.64 11.10
CA MET A 151 -16.97 -20.84 10.85
C MET A 151 -16.37 -22.10 11.53
N PRO A 152 -15.06 -22.37 11.48
CA PRO A 152 -14.45 -23.52 12.16
C PRO A 152 -14.63 -23.46 13.69
N VAL A 153 -14.55 -22.27 14.28
CA VAL A 153 -14.78 -22.06 15.72
C VAL A 153 -16.24 -22.33 16.09
N VAL A 154 -17.18 -21.87 15.26
CA VAL A 154 -18.61 -22.13 15.44
C VAL A 154 -18.92 -23.62 15.32
N VAL A 155 -18.41 -24.29 14.28
CA VAL A 155 -18.61 -25.73 14.08
C VAL A 155 -18.00 -26.53 15.22
N SER A 156 -16.78 -26.20 15.65
CA SER A 156 -16.12 -26.85 16.79
C SER A 156 -16.90 -26.65 18.10
N SER A 157 -17.45 -25.45 18.31
CA SER A 157 -18.31 -25.14 19.47
C SER A 157 -19.60 -25.96 19.45
N LEU A 158 -20.21 -26.14 18.28
CA LEU A 158 -21.40 -27.00 18.11
C LEU A 158 -21.07 -28.46 18.38
N ILE A 159 -19.93 -28.97 17.91
CA ILE A 159 -19.48 -30.36 18.19
C ILE A 159 -19.35 -30.60 19.70
N ASN A 160 -18.80 -29.63 20.45
CA ASN A 160 -18.71 -29.72 21.91
C ASN A 160 -20.09 -29.82 22.58
N ILE A 161 -21.10 -29.11 22.07
CA ILE A 161 -22.48 -29.17 22.58
C ILE A 161 -23.14 -30.51 22.22
N PHE A 162 -23.01 -30.95 20.97
CA PHE A 162 -23.63 -32.19 20.50
C PHE A 162 -23.00 -33.44 21.12
N ALA A 163 -21.74 -33.39 21.54
CA ALA A 163 -21.09 -34.48 22.27
C ALA A 163 -21.84 -34.86 23.57
N PHE A 164 -22.57 -33.93 24.20
CA PHE A 164 -23.38 -34.22 25.39
C PHE A 164 -24.62 -35.08 25.09
N LEU A 165 -25.12 -35.08 23.85
CA LEU A 165 -26.27 -35.91 23.44
C LEU A 165 -25.90 -37.38 23.21
N ILE A 166 -24.61 -37.70 23.13
CA ILE A 166 -24.13 -39.05 22.88
C ILE A 166 -24.06 -39.81 24.22
N PRO A 167 -24.80 -40.93 24.38
CA PRO A 167 -24.80 -41.68 25.63
C PRO A 167 -23.54 -42.55 25.78
N ASP A 168 -22.95 -43.03 24.68
CA ASP A 168 -21.77 -43.87 24.71
C ASP A 168 -20.50 -43.09 25.10
N PHE A 169 -19.78 -43.59 26.10
CA PHE A 169 -18.60 -42.92 26.67
C PHE A 169 -17.41 -42.95 25.69
N ALA A 170 -17.17 -44.09 25.04
CA ALA A 170 -16.03 -44.25 24.16
C ALA A 170 -16.14 -43.31 22.95
N THR A 171 -17.29 -43.32 22.28
CA THR A 171 -17.57 -42.46 21.11
C THR A 171 -17.49 -40.98 21.47
N LYS A 172 -18.01 -40.58 22.64
CA LYS A 172 -17.94 -39.20 23.13
C LYS A 172 -16.50 -38.72 23.32
N MET A 173 -15.66 -39.52 23.98
CA MET A 173 -14.26 -39.17 24.21
C MET A 173 -13.49 -39.07 22.89
N THR A 174 -13.73 -39.99 21.95
CA THR A 174 -13.11 -39.95 20.61
C THR A 174 -13.47 -38.69 19.84
N ILE A 175 -14.74 -38.28 19.84
CA ILE A 175 -15.18 -37.06 19.15
C ILE A 175 -14.58 -35.80 19.79
N LEU A 176 -14.53 -35.73 21.13
CA LEU A 176 -13.96 -34.57 21.83
C LEU A 176 -12.45 -34.45 21.61
N ILE A 177 -11.72 -35.57 21.65
CA ILE A 177 -10.27 -35.58 21.36
C ILE A 177 -10.03 -35.21 19.88
N GLY A 178 -10.84 -35.73 18.95
CA GLY A 178 -10.78 -35.34 17.55
C GLY A 178 -11.05 -33.86 17.31
N ASN A 179 -12.04 -33.29 18.01
CA ASN A 179 -12.37 -31.87 17.95
C ASN A 179 -11.21 -30.99 18.47
N LEU A 180 -10.54 -31.41 19.56
CA LEU A 180 -9.36 -30.71 20.08
C LEU A 180 -8.21 -30.71 19.06
N LEU A 181 -7.99 -31.83 18.37
CA LEU A 181 -6.95 -31.94 17.35
C LEU A 181 -7.27 -31.06 16.13
N LEU A 182 -8.54 -31.00 15.72
CA LEU A 182 -9.00 -30.09 14.66
C LEU A 182 -8.79 -28.62 15.03
N GLN A 183 -9.04 -28.23 16.29
CA GLN A 183 -8.75 -26.87 16.77
C GLN A 183 -7.25 -26.54 16.69
N PHE A 184 -6.38 -27.50 17.04
CA PHE A 184 -4.93 -27.32 16.93
C PHE A 184 -4.50 -27.13 15.47
N CYS A 185 -4.96 -27.97 14.55
CA CYS A 185 -4.66 -27.83 13.12
C CYS A 185 -5.16 -26.49 12.55
N PHE A 186 -6.36 -26.05 12.95
CA PHE A 186 -6.89 -24.76 12.53
C PHE A 186 -6.05 -23.59 13.06
N MET A 187 -5.61 -23.66 14.32
CA MET A 187 -4.76 -22.62 14.88
C MET A 187 -3.39 -22.57 14.21
N ASP A 188 -2.81 -23.72 13.86
CA ASP A 188 -1.56 -23.80 13.10
C ASP A 188 -1.69 -23.15 11.71
N ASP A 189 -2.76 -23.45 10.98
CA ASP A 189 -3.05 -22.82 9.69
C ASP A 189 -3.28 -21.31 9.82
N LEU A 190 -4.03 -20.87 10.84
CA LEU A 190 -4.28 -19.47 11.12
C LEU A 190 -2.98 -18.70 11.43
N MET A 191 -2.06 -19.32 12.17
CA MET A 191 -0.73 -18.76 12.45
C MET A 191 0.15 -18.66 11.19
N ASN A 192 -0.06 -19.52 10.19
CA ASN A 192 0.65 -19.44 8.91
C ASN A 192 0.11 -18.35 7.99
N ILE A 193 -1.16 -17.95 8.16
CA ILE A 193 -1.82 -16.91 7.36
C ILE A 193 -1.62 -15.51 7.97
N LEU A 194 -1.56 -15.39 9.30
CA LEU A 194 -1.39 -14.11 9.97
C LEU A 194 0.03 -13.55 9.77
N PRO A 195 0.18 -12.22 9.65
CA PRO A 195 1.49 -11.59 9.70
C PRO A 195 2.11 -11.75 11.10
N TYR A 196 3.43 -11.79 11.18
CA TYR A 196 4.18 -11.99 12.43
C TYR A 196 4.20 -10.77 13.36
N THR A 197 3.38 -9.75 13.09
CA THR A 197 3.39 -8.48 13.82
C THR A 197 2.92 -8.66 15.27
N THR A 198 3.72 -8.19 16.23
CA THR A 198 3.44 -8.27 17.68
C THR A 198 2.67 -7.08 18.24
N ASP A 199 2.41 -6.04 17.43
CA ASP A 199 1.92 -4.75 17.93
C ASP A 199 0.48 -4.78 18.46
N SER A 200 -0.36 -5.70 17.97
CA SER A 200 -1.69 -5.92 18.53
C SER A 200 -2.21 -7.30 18.17
N ILE A 201 -2.93 -7.93 19.12
CA ILE A 201 -3.64 -9.17 18.87
C ILE A 201 -4.81 -8.83 17.93
N PRO A 202 -4.90 -9.42 16.73
CA PRO A 202 -6.01 -9.16 15.83
C PRO A 202 -7.33 -9.49 16.49
N ALA A 203 -8.31 -8.58 16.41
CA ALA A 203 -9.67 -8.88 16.82
C ALA A 203 -10.30 -9.83 15.79
N ILE A 204 -10.20 -11.14 16.07
CA ILE A 204 -10.82 -12.20 15.27
C ILE A 204 -12.28 -12.37 15.70
#